data_AF-A0AAD8AYH2-F1
#
_entry.id   AF-A0AAD8AYH2-F1
#
_cell.length_a   1.000
_cell.length_b   1.000
_cell.length_c   1.000
_cell.angle_alpha   90.00
_cell.angle_beta   90.00
_cell.angle_gamma   90.00
#
_symmetry.space_group_name_H-M   'P 1'
#
loop_
_entity.id
_entity.type
_entity.pdbx_description
1 polymer ?
#
loop_
_entity_poly.entity_id
_entity_poly.type
_entity_poly.pdbx_seq_one_letter_code
_entity_poly.pdbx_strand_id
1 'polypeptide(L)'
;MSDNAQTNVEHLPTNCEHLPTNGEHLQPAVAILRETVNAWERRAPLSPTQVLKLIKNGVKVIVQPSNRRAYSMKEYSDVGAVIKEDLSEASLMIGVKAVPVDSLIREKTYAFFSHTIKAQEDNMPLLDAILEKDIRLIDYEKMVDDKGVRMVAFGKYAGVSGMINILHGLGLRLLALGHHTPFMLIGPSHSYRNTAMAKQAVRDAGYEIALGHMPKSIGALTFVFTGSGNVSQGAQEVFQELPHEYVQPEHLPIVSVQGSTSQLYACVVRRRDHYKRKDGGKFDAEEFENHPERYISTFSHDIAPYASCIINGIYWAPGAPRLITVLDAKTALQPTVAPWLPSSPGCPTLPHRLLAICDISADPRGSIEFMRECTSIDKPFCLYDARKNINTYSFAGDGVLICSIDNMPAQIPREATEYFGSLLLPYIDEMLKSNAKTPFAEYDFSPVIRNAIIASNGELTPNFKYIQHLRTKRKE
;
A
#
# COMPACT_ATOMS: atom_id res chain seq x y z
N MET A 1 -28.76 8.40 -78.48
CA MET A 1 -27.33 8.74 -78.47
C MET A 1 -26.72 8.01 -77.28
N SER A 2 -26.49 6.69 -77.34
CA SER A 2 -25.39 5.99 -78.05
C SER A 2 -24.00 6.52 -77.66
N ASP A 3 -23.32 5.81 -76.76
CA ASP A 3 -22.04 5.10 -77.01
C ASP A 3 -21.29 4.92 -75.66
N ASN A 4 -21.20 3.71 -75.11
CA ASN A 4 -20.28 2.58 -75.40
C ASN A 4 -18.81 2.83 -75.03
N ALA A 5 -18.35 2.16 -73.97
CA ALA A 5 -16.97 1.67 -73.84
C ALA A 5 -16.90 0.51 -72.83
N GLN A 6 -16.81 -0.71 -73.39
CA GLN A 6 -16.17 -1.91 -72.83
C GLN A 6 -14.71 -1.57 -72.41
N THR A 7 -14.01 -2.16 -71.44
CA THR A 7 -13.65 -3.56 -71.10
C THR A 7 -12.62 -3.41 -69.94
N ASN A 8 -12.55 -4.22 -68.88
CA ASN A 8 -11.89 -5.53 -68.83
C ASN A 8 -12.11 -6.14 -67.44
N VAL A 9 -12.53 -7.40 -67.41
CA VAL A 9 -12.63 -8.23 -66.20
C VAL A 9 -11.36 -9.07 -66.15
N GLU A 10 -10.48 -8.82 -65.18
CA GLU A 10 -9.37 -9.72 -64.88
C GLU A 10 -9.84 -10.83 -63.93
N HIS A 11 -9.71 -12.06 -64.41
CA HIS A 11 -9.87 -13.29 -63.64
C HIS A 11 -8.77 -13.39 -62.57
N LEU A 12 -9.16 -13.42 -61.30
CA LEU A 12 -8.31 -13.89 -60.21
C LEU A 12 -8.64 -15.36 -59.89
N PRO A 13 -7.63 -16.23 -59.77
CA PRO A 13 -7.84 -17.67 -59.66
C PRO A 13 -8.35 -18.09 -58.28
N THR A 14 -9.33 -18.99 -58.29
CA THR A 14 -9.78 -19.78 -57.15
C THR A 14 -8.70 -20.79 -56.75
N ASN A 15 -7.85 -20.42 -55.80
CA ASN A 15 -7.05 -21.37 -55.04
C ASN A 15 -7.67 -21.54 -53.66
N CYS A 16 -8.53 -22.55 -53.51
CA CYS A 16 -8.80 -23.17 -52.22
C CYS A 16 -7.53 -23.91 -51.77
N GLU A 17 -6.62 -23.19 -51.14
CA GLU A 17 -5.59 -23.83 -50.33
C GLU A 17 -6.22 -24.28 -49.02
N HIS A 18 -6.16 -25.60 -48.80
CA HIS A 18 -6.48 -26.23 -47.53
C HIS A 18 -5.67 -25.58 -46.41
N LEU A 19 -6.34 -24.76 -45.60
CA LEU A 19 -5.84 -24.36 -44.29
C LEU A 19 -5.59 -25.65 -43.49
N PRO A 20 -4.38 -25.89 -42.98
CA PRO A 20 -4.14 -27.00 -42.09
C PRO A 20 -5.02 -26.79 -40.85
N THR A 21 -5.78 -27.83 -40.50
CA THR A 21 -6.47 -27.95 -39.22
C THR A 21 -5.43 -27.97 -38.12
N ASN A 22 -5.05 -26.78 -37.64
CA ASN A 22 -4.24 -26.63 -36.44
C ASN A 22 -5.01 -27.23 -35.27
N GLY A 23 -4.36 -28.13 -34.53
CA GLY A 23 -4.87 -28.66 -33.28
C GLY A 23 -5.35 -27.53 -32.38
N GLU A 24 -6.36 -27.81 -31.57
CA GLU A 24 -6.95 -26.89 -30.60
C GLU A 24 -5.86 -26.26 -29.72
N HIS A 25 -5.30 -25.12 -30.15
CA HIS A 25 -4.55 -24.25 -29.26
C HIS A 25 -5.59 -23.66 -28.31
N LEU A 26 -5.79 -24.34 -27.18
CA LEU A 26 -6.57 -23.84 -26.05
C LEU A 26 -6.15 -22.39 -25.79
N GLN A 27 -7.09 -21.48 -26.01
CA GLN A 27 -6.89 -20.06 -25.78
C GLN A 27 -6.39 -19.86 -24.34
N PRO A 28 -5.23 -19.18 -24.11
CA PRO A 28 -4.72 -18.93 -22.78
C PRO A 28 -5.78 -18.24 -21.93
N ALA A 29 -6.07 -18.79 -20.75
CA ALA A 29 -7.15 -18.32 -19.89
C ALA A 29 -6.63 -17.93 -18.51
N VAL A 30 -6.93 -16.69 -18.11
CA VAL A 30 -6.68 -16.16 -16.75
C VAL A 30 -8.01 -15.99 -16.02
N ALA A 31 -8.03 -16.36 -14.75
CA ALA A 31 -9.16 -16.17 -13.87
C ALA A 31 -8.87 -15.09 -12.81
N ILE A 32 -9.76 -14.11 -12.69
CA ILE A 32 -9.78 -13.13 -11.60
C ILE A 32 -10.65 -13.67 -10.47
N LEU A 33 -10.00 -13.96 -9.34
CA LEU A 33 -10.61 -14.56 -8.15
C LEU A 33 -11.55 -13.57 -7.44
N ARG A 34 -12.54 -14.13 -6.70
CA ARG A 34 -13.35 -13.37 -5.74
C ARG A 34 -12.59 -13.25 -4.41
N GLU A 35 -12.36 -12.01 -3.98
CA GLU A 35 -11.80 -11.72 -2.67
C GLU A 35 -12.76 -12.11 -1.54
N THR A 36 -12.25 -12.82 -0.53
CA THR A 36 -13.06 -13.35 0.59
C THR A 36 -12.56 -12.94 1.98
N VAL A 37 -11.33 -12.42 2.08
CA VAL A 37 -10.64 -12.20 3.37
C VAL A 37 -11.41 -11.36 4.38
N ASN A 38 -12.07 -10.28 3.93
CA ASN A 38 -12.92 -9.44 4.77
C ASN A 38 -13.86 -8.57 3.90
N ALA A 39 -14.72 -7.80 4.55
CA ALA A 39 -15.70 -6.94 3.88
C ALA A 39 -15.05 -5.75 3.13
N TRP A 40 -13.88 -5.29 3.60
CA TRP A 40 -13.19 -4.12 3.05
C TRP A 40 -12.36 -4.43 1.81
N GLU A 41 -11.95 -5.69 1.62
CA GLU A 41 -11.22 -6.11 0.43
C GLU A 41 -12.13 -6.16 -0.79
N ARG A 42 -12.26 -5.00 -1.43
CA ARG A 42 -13.08 -4.75 -2.62
C ARG A 42 -12.23 -4.55 -3.87
N ARG A 43 -10.90 -4.61 -3.73
CA ARG A 43 -9.96 -4.47 -4.87
C ARG A 43 -10.02 -5.71 -5.76
N ALA A 44 -9.38 -5.60 -6.90
CA ALA A 44 -9.09 -6.72 -7.79
C ALA A 44 -7.62 -6.62 -8.28
N PRO A 45 -7.04 -7.71 -8.79
CA PRO A 45 -5.70 -7.65 -9.38
C PRO A 45 -5.66 -6.87 -10.70
N LEU A 46 -6.77 -6.83 -11.44
CA LEU A 46 -6.89 -6.10 -12.72
C LEU A 46 -8.23 -5.36 -12.81
N SER A 47 -8.19 -4.14 -13.36
CA SER A 47 -9.38 -3.35 -13.70
C SER A 47 -9.98 -3.77 -15.05
N PRO A 48 -11.23 -3.36 -15.35
CA PRO A 48 -11.82 -3.56 -16.68
C PRO A 48 -10.96 -3.00 -17.83
N THR A 49 -10.27 -1.86 -17.62
CA THR A 49 -9.36 -1.27 -18.59
C THR A 49 -8.22 -2.22 -18.97
N GLN A 50 -7.69 -2.94 -17.99
CA GLN A 50 -6.57 -3.87 -18.19
C GLN A 50 -7.04 -5.22 -18.74
N VAL A 51 -8.22 -5.67 -18.30
CA VAL A 51 -8.90 -6.84 -18.85
C VAL A 51 -9.16 -6.65 -20.35
N LEU A 52 -9.62 -5.47 -20.78
CA LEU A 52 -9.79 -5.16 -22.20
C LEU A 52 -8.49 -5.33 -23.00
N LYS A 53 -7.34 -4.95 -22.42
CA LYS A 53 -6.03 -5.12 -23.08
C LYS A 53 -5.69 -6.59 -23.27
N LEU A 54 -5.90 -7.42 -22.25
CA LEU A 54 -5.68 -8.87 -22.33
C LEU A 54 -6.57 -9.52 -23.39
N ILE A 55 -7.86 -9.17 -23.41
CA ILE A 55 -8.82 -9.70 -24.38
C ILE A 55 -8.44 -9.32 -25.81
N LYS A 56 -8.02 -8.06 -26.04
CA LYS A 56 -7.51 -7.62 -27.34
C LYS A 56 -6.26 -8.37 -27.79
N ASN A 57 -5.46 -8.88 -26.85
CA ASN A 57 -4.29 -9.71 -27.10
C ASN A 57 -4.64 -11.21 -27.23
N GLY A 58 -5.93 -11.56 -27.31
CA GLY A 58 -6.37 -12.94 -27.49
C GLY A 58 -6.43 -13.78 -26.21
N VAL A 59 -6.26 -13.18 -25.03
CA VAL A 59 -6.37 -13.89 -23.74
C VAL A 59 -7.83 -13.99 -23.32
N LYS A 60 -8.29 -15.19 -22.95
CA LYS A 60 -9.60 -15.37 -22.33
C LYS A 60 -9.51 -14.93 -20.87
N VAL A 61 -10.37 -13.99 -20.47
CA VAL A 61 -10.44 -13.53 -19.07
C VAL A 61 -11.75 -13.99 -18.45
N ILE A 62 -11.64 -14.78 -17.39
CA ILE A 62 -12.76 -15.24 -16.57
C ILE A 62 -12.77 -14.42 -15.30
N VAL A 63 -13.93 -13.94 -14.88
CA VAL A 63 -14.07 -13.21 -13.64
C VAL A 63 -15.05 -13.96 -12.75
N GLN A 64 -14.58 -14.36 -11.58
CA GLN A 64 -15.46 -14.98 -10.60
C GLN A 64 -16.49 -13.95 -10.11
N PRO A 65 -17.80 -14.28 -10.10
CA PRO A 65 -18.86 -13.40 -9.65
C PRO A 65 -18.61 -12.86 -8.25
N SER A 66 -18.82 -11.56 -8.03
CA SER A 66 -18.70 -10.94 -6.70
C SER A 66 -19.46 -9.62 -6.63
N ASN A 67 -20.36 -9.51 -5.65
CA ASN A 67 -21.04 -8.25 -5.33
C ASN A 67 -20.19 -7.32 -4.44
N ARG A 68 -19.06 -7.81 -3.92
CA ARG A 68 -18.16 -7.03 -3.04
C ARG A 68 -17.16 -6.19 -3.84
N ARG A 69 -16.75 -6.68 -5.01
CA ARG A 69 -15.71 -6.04 -5.84
C ARG A 69 -16.15 -4.63 -6.26
N ALA A 70 -15.22 -3.68 -6.21
CA ALA A 70 -15.49 -2.27 -6.49
C ALA A 70 -15.76 -1.97 -7.98
N TYR A 71 -15.27 -2.84 -8.86
CA TYR A 71 -15.72 -2.92 -10.25
C TYR A 71 -16.79 -4.01 -10.35
N SER A 72 -17.95 -3.63 -10.86
CA SER A 72 -19.10 -4.51 -11.00
C SER A 72 -18.87 -5.60 -12.04
N MET A 73 -19.63 -6.69 -11.96
CA MET A 73 -19.63 -7.74 -12.98
C MET A 73 -19.96 -7.19 -14.37
N LYS A 74 -20.88 -6.21 -14.44
CA LYS A 74 -21.25 -5.55 -15.69
C LYS A 74 -20.05 -4.86 -16.35
N GLU A 75 -19.25 -4.13 -15.57
CA GLU A 75 -18.07 -3.44 -16.09
C GLU A 75 -17.04 -4.41 -16.69
N TYR A 76 -16.89 -5.62 -16.12
CA TYR A 76 -16.05 -6.66 -16.71
C TYR A 76 -16.68 -7.31 -17.94
N SER A 77 -17.97 -7.63 -17.92
CA SER A 77 -18.63 -8.24 -19.08
C SER A 77 -18.69 -7.27 -20.28
N ASP A 78 -18.85 -5.97 -20.03
CA ASP A 78 -18.90 -4.94 -21.08
C ASP A 78 -17.58 -4.86 -21.88
N VAL A 79 -16.45 -5.25 -21.29
CA VAL A 79 -15.16 -5.32 -21.97
C VAL A 79 -14.82 -6.70 -22.53
N GLY A 80 -15.75 -7.65 -22.44
CA GLY A 80 -15.65 -9.00 -23.02
C GLY A 80 -15.18 -10.11 -22.07
N ALA A 81 -15.05 -9.85 -20.77
CA ALA A 81 -14.72 -10.92 -19.82
C ALA A 81 -15.92 -11.84 -19.56
N VAL A 82 -15.63 -13.12 -19.31
CA VAL A 82 -16.63 -14.14 -19.03
C VAL A 82 -16.89 -14.20 -17.53
N ILE A 83 -18.12 -13.92 -17.10
CA ILE A 83 -18.51 -14.02 -15.70
C ILE A 83 -18.92 -15.45 -15.40
N LYS A 84 -18.15 -16.18 -14.59
CA LYS A 84 -18.35 -17.63 -14.33
C LYS A 84 -17.78 -18.06 -12.98
N GLU A 85 -18.51 -18.91 -12.23
CA GLU A 85 -18.01 -19.48 -10.96
C GLU A 85 -16.96 -20.56 -11.15
N ASP A 86 -17.15 -21.45 -12.13
CA ASP A 86 -16.17 -22.49 -12.44
C ASP A 86 -15.00 -21.91 -13.23
N LEU A 87 -13.83 -21.93 -12.60
CA LEU A 87 -12.57 -21.39 -13.10
C LEU A 87 -11.65 -22.47 -13.70
N SER A 88 -12.09 -23.73 -13.76
CA SER A 88 -11.23 -24.88 -14.10
C SER A 88 -10.54 -24.77 -15.45
N GLU A 89 -11.10 -24.01 -16.39
CA GLU A 89 -10.51 -23.74 -17.70
C GLU A 89 -9.28 -22.81 -17.65
N ALA A 90 -9.13 -21.98 -16.61
CA ALA A 90 -7.98 -21.08 -16.49
C ALA A 90 -6.72 -21.83 -16.05
N SER A 91 -5.56 -21.49 -16.64
CA SER A 91 -4.25 -21.98 -16.21
C SER A 91 -3.66 -21.09 -15.09
N LEU A 92 -3.98 -19.79 -15.14
CA LEU A 92 -3.52 -18.79 -14.19
C LEU A 92 -4.70 -18.22 -13.38
N MET A 93 -4.58 -18.26 -12.06
CA MET A 93 -5.54 -17.73 -11.10
C MET A 93 -4.91 -16.52 -10.40
N ILE A 94 -5.50 -15.33 -10.55
CA ILE A 94 -4.97 -14.11 -9.94
C ILE A 94 -5.97 -13.52 -8.94
N GLY A 95 -5.47 -13.10 -7.79
CA GLY A 95 -6.22 -12.43 -6.74
C GLY A 95 -5.35 -11.40 -6.04
N VAL A 96 -5.94 -10.50 -5.25
CA VAL A 96 -5.18 -9.61 -4.37
C VAL A 96 -4.72 -10.39 -3.15
N LYS A 97 -5.62 -11.12 -2.50
CA LYS A 97 -5.33 -11.94 -1.31
C LYS A 97 -5.54 -13.42 -1.62
N ALA A 98 -5.05 -14.27 -0.71
CA ALA A 98 -5.31 -15.69 -0.77
C ALA A 98 -6.80 -16.02 -0.69
N VAL A 99 -7.18 -17.17 -1.25
CA VAL A 99 -8.53 -17.74 -1.20
C VAL A 99 -8.62 -18.86 -0.15
N PRO A 100 -9.81 -19.27 0.29
CA PRO A 100 -9.97 -20.38 1.22
C PRO A 100 -9.35 -21.66 0.65
N VAL A 101 -8.71 -22.45 1.52
CA VAL A 101 -8.00 -23.68 1.16
C VAL A 101 -8.86 -24.64 0.33
N ASP A 102 -10.13 -24.80 0.70
CA ASP A 102 -11.06 -25.70 0.02
C ASP A 102 -11.43 -25.26 -1.40
N SER A 103 -11.23 -23.98 -1.73
CA SER A 103 -11.48 -23.44 -3.07
C SER A 103 -10.29 -23.61 -4.02
N LEU A 104 -9.13 -24.04 -3.52
CA LEU A 104 -7.94 -24.24 -4.34
C LEU A 104 -8.10 -25.42 -5.29
N ILE A 105 -8.01 -25.11 -6.59
CA ILE A 105 -7.96 -26.07 -7.69
C ILE A 105 -6.52 -26.57 -7.86
N ARG A 106 -6.35 -27.90 -7.87
CA ARG A 106 -5.05 -28.56 -8.04
C ARG A 106 -4.40 -28.30 -9.39
N GLU A 107 -3.07 -28.39 -9.43
CA GLU A 107 -2.26 -28.34 -10.63
C GLU A 107 -2.45 -27.04 -11.46
N LYS A 108 -2.72 -25.93 -10.76
CA LYS A 108 -2.87 -24.58 -11.34
C LYS A 108 -1.74 -23.66 -10.88
N THR A 109 -1.56 -22.55 -11.60
CA THR A 109 -0.70 -21.45 -11.16
C THR A 109 -1.56 -20.39 -10.48
N TYR A 110 -1.18 -19.99 -9.27
CA TYR A 110 -1.81 -18.90 -8.53
C TYR A 110 -0.84 -17.73 -8.35
N ALA A 111 -1.34 -16.50 -8.44
CA ALA A 111 -0.60 -15.30 -8.09
C ALA A 111 -1.45 -14.39 -7.17
N PHE A 112 -0.96 -14.14 -5.96
CA PHE A 112 -1.56 -13.24 -4.97
C PHE A 112 -0.57 -12.94 -3.83
N PHE A 113 -0.92 -12.02 -2.92
CA PHE A 113 -0.17 -11.85 -1.67
C PHE A 113 -0.48 -13.01 -0.70
N SER A 114 0.42 -13.99 -0.60
CA SER A 114 0.18 -15.21 0.17
C SER A 114 0.46 -15.04 1.67
N HIS A 115 1.32 -14.07 2.03
CA HIS A 115 1.77 -13.86 3.41
C HIS A 115 2.34 -15.13 4.07
N THR A 116 3.04 -15.96 3.30
CA THR A 116 3.66 -17.21 3.77
C THR A 116 5.16 -17.11 4.01
N ILE A 117 5.83 -16.12 3.42
CA ILE A 117 7.30 -15.99 3.39
C ILE A 117 7.95 -15.81 4.77
N LYS A 118 7.22 -15.32 5.78
CA LYS A 118 7.74 -15.17 7.17
C LYS A 118 7.27 -16.34 8.05
N ALA A 119 6.81 -17.43 7.45
CA ALA A 119 6.22 -18.59 8.12
C ALA A 119 5.09 -18.21 9.09
N GLN A 120 4.28 -17.20 8.80
CA GLN A 120 3.18 -16.75 9.65
C GLN A 120 2.18 -17.90 9.90
N GLU A 121 1.88 -18.19 11.17
CA GLU A 121 1.12 -19.38 11.59
C GLU A 121 -0.23 -19.48 10.87
N ASP A 122 -0.97 -18.38 10.82
CA ASP A 122 -2.29 -18.29 10.18
C ASP A 122 -2.30 -18.68 8.68
N ASN A 123 -1.17 -18.52 7.99
CA ASN A 123 -1.05 -18.78 6.55
C ASN A 123 -0.36 -20.11 6.23
N MET A 124 0.12 -20.86 7.22
CA MET A 124 0.75 -22.16 6.97
C MET A 124 -0.24 -23.22 6.44
N PRO A 125 -1.51 -23.30 6.90
CA PRO A 125 -2.48 -24.21 6.28
C PRO A 125 -2.69 -23.96 4.78
N LEU A 126 -2.63 -22.69 4.35
CA LEU A 126 -2.67 -22.34 2.93
C LEU A 126 -1.46 -22.90 2.19
N LEU A 127 -0.24 -22.71 2.73
CA LEU A 127 0.99 -23.19 2.10
C LEU A 127 1.00 -24.73 2.01
N ASP A 128 0.56 -25.42 3.06
CA ASP A 128 0.48 -26.88 3.07
C ASP A 128 -0.48 -27.40 1.98
N ALA A 129 -1.66 -26.77 1.84
CA ALA A 129 -2.60 -27.11 0.79
C ALA A 129 -2.08 -26.81 -0.62
N ILE A 130 -1.29 -25.74 -0.78
CA ILE A 130 -0.65 -25.39 -2.06
C ILE A 130 0.34 -26.48 -2.47
N LEU A 131 1.15 -26.96 -1.52
CA LEU A 131 2.08 -28.07 -1.75
C LEU A 131 1.33 -29.36 -2.07
N GLU A 132 0.33 -29.74 -1.27
CA GLU A 132 -0.46 -30.97 -1.47
C GLU A 132 -1.19 -31.00 -2.83
N LYS A 133 -1.63 -29.84 -3.31
CA LYS A 133 -2.40 -29.72 -4.56
C LYS A 133 -1.52 -29.49 -5.79
N ASP A 134 -0.19 -29.59 -5.67
CA ASP A 134 0.76 -29.31 -6.75
C ASP A 134 0.53 -27.94 -7.41
N ILE A 135 0.20 -26.94 -6.60
CA ILE A 135 -0.02 -25.57 -7.07
C ILE A 135 1.32 -24.86 -7.22
N ARG A 136 1.49 -24.15 -8.35
CA ARG A 136 2.56 -23.18 -8.46
C ARG A 136 2.12 -21.84 -7.89
N LEU A 137 2.77 -21.40 -6.82
CA LEU A 137 2.44 -20.15 -6.13
C LEU A 137 3.44 -19.05 -6.46
N ILE A 138 2.98 -17.97 -7.11
CA ILE A 138 3.72 -16.73 -7.32
C ILE A 138 3.25 -15.71 -6.26
N ASP A 139 4.19 -15.16 -5.49
CA ASP A 139 3.86 -14.12 -4.51
C ASP A 139 4.28 -12.73 -5.00
N TYR A 140 3.30 -11.84 -5.14
CA TYR A 140 3.54 -10.46 -5.56
C TYR A 140 4.49 -9.69 -4.64
N GLU A 141 4.65 -10.07 -3.37
CA GLU A 141 5.61 -9.45 -2.45
C GLU A 141 7.06 -9.72 -2.86
N LYS A 142 7.30 -10.82 -3.58
CA LYS A 142 8.62 -11.25 -4.04
C LYS A 142 8.90 -10.98 -5.51
N MET A 143 7.99 -10.27 -6.19
CA MET A 143 8.26 -9.69 -7.51
C MET A 143 9.16 -8.45 -7.36
N VAL A 144 10.45 -8.71 -7.30
CA VAL A 144 11.52 -7.69 -7.16
C VAL A 144 12.44 -7.73 -8.36
N ASP A 145 12.96 -6.56 -8.76
CA ASP A 145 14.02 -6.47 -9.77
C ASP A 145 15.41 -6.85 -9.20
N ASP A 146 16.43 -6.74 -10.04
CA ASP A 146 17.83 -7.00 -9.72
C ASP A 146 18.41 -6.05 -8.66
N LYS A 147 17.77 -4.89 -8.46
CA LYS A 147 18.13 -3.88 -7.45
C LYS A 147 17.33 -4.04 -6.16
N GLY A 148 16.49 -5.08 -6.05
CA GLY A 148 15.62 -5.32 -4.90
C GLY A 148 14.39 -4.39 -4.84
N VAL A 149 14.09 -3.65 -5.90
CA VAL A 149 12.91 -2.79 -5.98
C VAL A 149 11.70 -3.65 -6.27
N ARG A 150 10.67 -3.50 -5.43
CA ARG A 150 9.40 -4.22 -5.61
C ARG A 150 8.62 -3.65 -6.78
N MET A 151 8.37 -4.49 -7.78
CA MET A 151 7.74 -4.10 -9.05
C MET A 151 6.23 -3.93 -8.94
N VAL A 152 5.58 -4.76 -8.11
CA VAL A 152 4.12 -4.78 -7.98
C VAL A 152 3.71 -4.55 -6.52
N ALA A 153 3.19 -3.36 -6.24
CA ALA A 153 2.79 -2.95 -4.88
C ALA A 153 1.69 -1.87 -4.89
N PHE A 154 0.95 -1.78 -3.79
CA PHE A 154 -0.07 -0.75 -3.58
C PHE A 154 0.45 0.53 -2.88
N GLY A 155 1.77 0.69 -2.75
CA GLY A 155 2.38 1.72 -1.88
C GLY A 155 1.84 3.13 -2.11
N LYS A 156 1.66 3.55 -3.37
CA LYS A 156 1.13 4.87 -3.70
C LYS A 156 -0.25 5.13 -3.06
N TYR A 157 -1.19 4.21 -3.23
CA TYR A 157 -2.55 4.37 -2.69
C TYR A 157 -2.64 4.09 -1.18
N ALA A 158 -1.65 3.39 -0.61
CA ALA A 158 -1.50 3.34 0.85
C ALA A 158 -1.16 4.73 1.40
N GLY A 159 -0.23 5.44 0.73
CA GLY A 159 0.09 6.84 1.01
C GLY A 159 -1.10 7.79 0.91
N VAL A 160 -1.80 7.76 -0.23
CA VAL A 160 -3.00 8.59 -0.48
C VAL A 160 -4.06 8.37 0.60
N SER A 161 -4.44 7.11 0.84
CA SER A 161 -5.46 6.77 1.84
C SER A 161 -5.01 7.04 3.28
N GLY A 162 -3.73 6.84 3.60
CA GLY A 162 -3.17 7.16 4.91
C GLY A 162 -3.21 8.66 5.20
N MET A 163 -2.84 9.50 4.22
CA MET A 163 -2.89 10.96 4.38
C MET A 163 -4.31 11.47 4.58
N ILE A 164 -5.29 11.00 3.80
CA ILE A 164 -6.69 11.40 3.95
C ILE A 164 -7.19 11.02 5.35
N ASN A 165 -6.92 9.79 5.80
CA ASN A 165 -7.35 9.33 7.12
C ASN A 165 -6.67 10.13 8.25
N ILE A 166 -5.37 10.40 8.18
CA ILE A 166 -4.73 11.14 9.27
C ILE A 166 -5.20 12.60 9.34
N LEU A 167 -5.53 13.23 8.21
CA LEU A 167 -6.17 14.56 8.21
C LEU A 167 -7.56 14.52 8.86
N HIS A 168 -8.38 13.51 8.53
CA HIS A 168 -9.66 13.26 9.19
C HIS A 168 -9.48 13.05 10.71
N GLY A 169 -8.55 12.19 11.11
CA GLY A 169 -8.23 11.91 12.51
C GLY A 169 -7.70 13.12 13.26
N LEU A 170 -6.88 13.96 12.62
CA LEU A 170 -6.42 15.24 13.17
C LEU A 170 -7.57 16.19 13.45
N GLY A 171 -8.56 16.27 12.56
CA GLY A 171 -9.80 17.02 12.83
C GLY A 171 -10.45 16.56 14.12
N LEU A 172 -10.75 15.27 14.24
CA LEU A 172 -11.36 14.69 15.44
C LEU A 172 -10.52 14.88 16.71
N ARG A 173 -9.19 14.73 16.60
CA ARG A 173 -8.26 14.94 17.73
C ARG A 173 -8.25 16.38 18.18
N LEU A 174 -8.19 17.34 17.25
CA LEU A 174 -8.19 18.77 17.57
C LEU A 174 -9.52 19.19 18.18
N LEU A 175 -10.65 18.69 17.68
CA LEU A 175 -11.97 18.93 18.29
C LEU A 175 -12.03 18.43 19.73
N ALA A 176 -11.54 17.21 19.98
CA ALA A 176 -11.47 16.65 21.33
C ALA A 176 -10.54 17.41 22.28
N LEU A 177 -9.59 18.17 21.73
CA LEU A 177 -8.71 19.10 22.46
C LEU A 177 -9.30 20.52 22.58
N GLY A 178 -10.53 20.76 22.11
CA GLY A 178 -11.22 22.04 22.22
C GLY A 178 -11.02 22.97 21.02
N HIS A 179 -10.58 22.45 19.87
CA HIS A 179 -10.31 23.24 18.67
C HIS A 179 -11.17 22.83 17.48
N HIS A 180 -12.03 23.73 17.04
CA HIS A 180 -12.61 23.64 15.71
C HIS A 180 -11.56 24.07 14.68
N THR A 181 -11.31 23.21 13.67
CA THR A 181 -10.35 23.48 12.59
C THR A 181 -10.92 23.01 11.25
N PRO A 182 -10.43 23.53 10.11
CA PRO A 182 -10.87 23.09 8.79
C PRO A 182 -10.75 21.58 8.53
N PHE A 183 -9.82 20.90 9.20
CA PHE A 183 -9.69 19.44 9.12
C PHE A 183 -10.96 18.67 9.54
N MET A 184 -11.84 19.29 10.34
CA MET A 184 -13.11 18.69 10.78
C MET A 184 -14.03 18.27 9.65
N LEU A 185 -13.91 18.90 8.49
CA LEU A 185 -14.79 18.66 7.34
C LEU A 185 -14.24 17.57 6.40
N ILE A 186 -13.03 17.07 6.66
CA ILE A 186 -12.45 15.97 5.91
C ILE A 186 -12.99 14.66 6.49
N GLY A 187 -13.76 13.91 5.69
CA GLY A 187 -14.19 12.54 5.99
C GLY A 187 -13.08 11.49 5.83
N PRO A 188 -13.27 10.26 6.32
CA PRO A 188 -12.31 9.17 6.15
C PRO A 188 -12.25 8.70 4.69
N SER A 189 -11.15 8.03 4.31
CA SER A 189 -10.85 7.71 2.91
C SER A 189 -11.96 6.91 2.21
N HIS A 190 -12.60 5.98 2.91
CA HIS A 190 -13.65 5.13 2.35
C HIS A 190 -15.00 5.83 2.16
N SER A 191 -15.18 7.04 2.69
CA SER A 191 -16.39 7.86 2.48
C SER A 191 -16.41 8.56 1.13
N TYR A 192 -15.28 8.62 0.42
CA TYR A 192 -15.21 9.22 -0.90
C TYR A 192 -15.35 8.17 -1.99
N ARG A 193 -16.04 8.54 -3.07
CA ARG A 193 -16.20 7.68 -4.25
C ARG A 193 -14.86 7.42 -4.96
N ASN A 194 -13.99 8.43 -4.98
CA ASN A 194 -12.70 8.44 -5.65
C ASN A 194 -11.76 9.46 -5.01
N THR A 195 -10.48 9.38 -5.36
CA THR A 195 -9.42 10.29 -4.87
C THR A 195 -9.67 11.76 -5.21
N ALA A 196 -10.28 12.06 -6.37
CA ALA A 196 -10.55 13.44 -6.77
C ALA A 196 -11.52 14.14 -5.80
N MET A 197 -12.57 13.44 -5.36
CA MET A 197 -13.50 13.95 -4.34
C MET A 197 -12.82 14.13 -2.98
N ALA A 198 -11.97 13.17 -2.57
CA ALA A 198 -11.21 13.30 -1.33
C ALA A 198 -10.27 14.50 -1.34
N LYS A 199 -9.53 14.68 -2.44
CA LYS A 199 -8.65 15.84 -2.64
C LYS A 199 -9.41 17.15 -2.69
N GLN A 200 -10.61 17.18 -3.26
CA GLN A 200 -11.45 18.39 -3.21
C GLN A 200 -11.79 18.77 -1.76
N ALA A 201 -12.19 17.82 -0.91
CA ALA A 201 -12.46 18.11 0.50
C ALA A 201 -11.19 18.60 1.25
N VAL A 202 -10.02 18.04 0.93
CA VAL A 202 -8.73 18.53 1.46
C VAL A 202 -8.45 19.95 0.97
N ARG A 203 -8.70 20.25 -0.31
CA ARG A 203 -8.51 21.58 -0.88
C ARG A 203 -9.45 22.61 -0.27
N ASP A 204 -10.71 22.23 -0.02
CA ASP A 204 -11.70 23.08 0.66
C ASP A 204 -11.23 23.43 2.08
N ALA A 205 -10.71 22.46 2.83
CA ALA A 205 -10.07 22.73 4.12
C ALA A 205 -8.82 23.62 3.97
N GLY A 206 -8.05 23.43 2.89
CA GLY A 206 -6.89 24.24 2.55
C GLY A 206 -7.23 25.71 2.30
N TYR A 207 -8.34 26.01 1.61
CA TYR A 207 -8.80 27.38 1.41
C TYR A 207 -9.11 28.09 2.72
N GLU A 208 -9.81 27.42 3.65
CA GLU A 208 -10.11 27.97 4.98
C GLU A 208 -8.83 28.21 5.80
N ILE A 209 -7.84 27.33 5.70
CA ILE A 209 -6.52 27.53 6.31
C ILE A 209 -5.86 28.78 5.74
N ALA A 210 -5.84 28.95 4.42
CA ALA A 210 -5.23 30.10 3.75
C ALA A 210 -5.89 31.44 4.12
N LEU A 211 -7.20 31.43 4.39
CA LEU A 211 -7.95 32.59 4.90
C LEU A 211 -7.67 32.89 6.39
N GLY A 212 -6.90 32.05 7.08
CA GLY A 212 -6.52 32.25 8.47
C GLY A 212 -7.53 31.71 9.48
N HIS A 213 -8.38 30.76 9.09
CA HIS A 213 -9.39 30.16 9.99
C HIS A 213 -8.81 29.09 10.94
N MET A 214 -7.48 28.94 10.99
CA MET A 214 -6.81 28.11 11.99
C MET A 214 -6.70 28.85 13.34
N PRO A 215 -7.05 28.21 14.47
CA PRO A 215 -6.86 28.80 15.81
C PRO A 215 -5.40 29.13 16.10
N LYS A 216 -5.12 30.37 16.50
CA LYS A 216 -3.75 30.81 16.85
C LYS A 216 -3.14 30.05 18.03
N SER A 217 -3.96 29.48 18.93
CA SER A 217 -3.50 28.73 20.10
C SER A 217 -2.88 27.37 19.75
N ILE A 218 -3.07 26.88 18.52
CA ILE A 218 -2.44 25.66 18.00
C ILE A 218 -1.01 25.93 17.51
N GLY A 219 -0.74 27.15 17.04
CA GLY A 219 0.53 27.50 16.39
C GLY A 219 0.72 26.84 15.02
N ALA A 220 1.93 26.95 14.48
CA ALA A 220 2.29 26.36 13.19
C ALA A 220 2.28 24.82 13.26
N LEU A 221 1.68 24.20 12.23
CA LEU A 221 1.63 22.76 12.09
C LEU A 221 2.67 22.26 11.10
N THR A 222 3.38 21.21 11.51
CA THR A 222 4.50 20.59 10.80
C THR A 222 4.19 19.12 10.53
N PHE A 223 4.25 18.72 9.26
CA PHE A 223 4.00 17.37 8.76
C PHE A 223 5.32 16.74 8.32
N VAL A 224 5.71 15.65 8.96
CA VAL A 224 6.95 14.93 8.66
C VAL A 224 6.65 13.64 7.92
N PHE A 225 7.13 13.52 6.69
CA PHE A 225 7.02 12.32 5.87
C PHE A 225 8.32 11.52 5.95
N THR A 226 8.25 10.25 6.34
CA THR A 226 9.45 9.40 6.36
C THR A 226 9.59 8.62 5.06
N GLY A 227 10.80 8.58 4.53
CA GLY A 227 11.12 7.92 3.27
C GLY A 227 10.72 8.73 2.03
N SER A 228 11.17 8.25 0.86
CA SER A 228 10.94 8.89 -0.45
C SER A 228 10.29 7.96 -1.48
N GLY A 229 9.86 6.78 -1.05
CA GLY A 229 9.19 5.80 -1.91
C GLY A 229 7.72 6.12 -2.18
N ASN A 230 7.04 5.19 -2.85
CA ASN A 230 5.65 5.34 -3.31
C ASN A 230 4.67 5.76 -2.21
N VAL A 231 4.82 5.25 -0.99
CA VAL A 231 3.96 5.61 0.16
C VAL A 231 4.09 7.10 0.49
N SER A 232 5.31 7.59 0.67
CA SER A 232 5.59 8.99 0.97
C SER A 232 5.11 9.90 -0.15
N GLN A 233 5.37 9.54 -1.41
CA GLN A 233 4.92 10.33 -2.57
C GLN A 233 3.38 10.38 -2.67
N GLY A 234 2.69 9.25 -2.44
CA GLY A 234 1.23 9.22 -2.45
C GLY A 234 0.60 10.06 -1.34
N ALA A 235 1.21 10.07 -0.14
CA ALA A 235 0.75 10.93 0.95
C ALA A 235 0.97 12.42 0.64
N GLN A 236 2.14 12.75 0.08
CA GLN A 236 2.46 14.12 -0.35
C GLN A 236 1.52 14.62 -1.44
N GLU A 237 1.10 13.76 -2.37
CA GLU A 237 0.14 14.09 -3.44
C GLU A 237 -1.21 14.59 -2.90
N VAL A 238 -1.62 14.13 -1.71
CA VAL A 238 -2.83 14.63 -1.01
C VAL A 238 -2.50 15.87 -0.22
N PHE A 239 -1.38 15.88 0.52
CA PHE A 239 -0.97 17.02 1.34
C PHE A 239 -0.79 18.30 0.52
N GLN A 240 -0.31 18.20 -0.71
CA GLN A 240 -0.07 19.33 -1.62
C GLN A 240 -1.35 20.08 -2.02
N GLU A 241 -2.54 19.54 -1.74
CA GLU A 241 -3.83 20.23 -1.90
C GLU A 241 -4.07 21.29 -0.80
N LEU A 242 -3.28 21.29 0.28
CA LEU A 242 -3.31 22.28 1.36
C LEU A 242 -2.33 23.43 1.05
N PRO A 243 -2.53 24.64 1.59
CA PRO A 243 -1.51 25.70 1.53
C PRO A 243 -0.27 25.23 2.30
N HIS A 244 0.86 25.11 1.63
CA HIS A 244 2.03 24.45 2.20
C HIS A 244 3.38 25.06 1.82
N GLU A 245 4.36 24.81 2.68
CA GLU A 245 5.77 25.10 2.46
C GLU A 245 6.62 23.86 2.80
N TYR A 246 7.44 23.40 1.85
CA TYR A 246 8.41 22.33 2.13
C TYR A 246 9.69 22.91 2.71
N VAL A 247 10.15 22.35 3.84
CA VAL A 247 11.35 22.75 4.55
C VAL A 247 12.32 21.59 4.73
N GLN A 248 13.61 21.91 4.81
CA GLN A 248 14.63 20.93 5.17
C GLN A 248 14.55 20.60 6.66
N PRO A 249 15.03 19.41 7.08
CA PRO A 249 15.03 18.99 8.48
C PRO A 249 15.59 20.04 9.46
N GLU A 250 16.64 20.76 9.06
CA GLU A 250 17.32 21.75 9.91
C GLU A 250 16.47 23.01 10.18
N HIS A 251 15.44 23.25 9.36
CA HIS A 251 14.54 24.39 9.51
C HIS A 251 13.28 24.07 10.34
N LEU A 252 13.02 22.79 10.66
CA LEU A 252 11.90 22.37 11.51
C LEU A 252 11.84 23.13 12.85
N PRO A 253 12.95 23.34 13.60
CA PRO A 253 12.92 24.11 14.84
C PRO A 253 12.37 25.53 14.63
N ILE A 254 12.80 26.20 13.56
CA ILE A 254 12.43 27.59 13.26
C ILE A 254 10.94 27.66 12.92
N VAL A 255 10.49 26.88 11.94
CA VAL A 255 9.09 26.97 11.46
C VAL A 255 8.09 26.45 12.50
N SER A 256 8.49 25.53 13.39
CA SER A 256 7.60 25.06 14.46
C SER A 256 7.24 26.16 15.47
N VAL A 257 8.06 27.21 15.58
CA VAL A 257 7.87 28.34 16.50
C VAL A 257 7.36 29.58 15.77
N GLN A 258 7.98 29.92 14.63
CA GLN A 258 7.77 31.18 13.92
C GLN A 258 6.87 31.05 12.69
N GLY A 259 6.45 29.83 12.35
CA GLY A 259 5.63 29.58 11.18
C GLY A 259 4.24 30.23 11.25
N SER A 260 3.67 30.49 10.09
CA SER A 260 2.30 30.99 9.97
C SER A 260 1.28 29.88 10.29
N THR A 261 0.10 30.29 10.74
CA THR A 261 -1.08 29.41 10.87
C THR A 261 -1.93 29.38 9.59
N SER A 262 -1.63 30.24 8.61
CA SER A 262 -2.31 30.29 7.31
C SER A 262 -1.74 29.32 6.26
N GLN A 263 -0.75 28.52 6.65
CA GLN A 263 -0.16 27.47 5.82
C GLN A 263 0.39 26.35 6.71
N LEU A 264 0.69 25.21 6.10
CA LEU A 264 1.27 24.04 6.76
C LEU A 264 2.72 23.84 6.31
N TYR A 265 3.56 23.31 7.18
CA TYR A 265 4.95 23.04 6.86
C TYR A 265 5.15 21.55 6.64
N ALA A 266 5.81 21.15 5.57
CA ALA A 266 6.16 19.76 5.29
C ALA A 266 7.66 19.53 5.30
N CYS A 267 8.09 18.38 5.81
CA CYS A 267 9.48 17.95 5.73
C CYS A 267 9.53 16.48 5.31
N VAL A 268 10.35 16.17 4.31
CA VAL A 268 10.61 14.79 3.88
C VAL A 268 11.93 14.34 4.47
N VAL A 269 11.85 13.36 5.37
CA VAL A 269 12.99 12.84 6.13
C VAL A 269 13.43 11.50 5.55
N ARG A 270 14.67 11.44 5.08
CA ARG A 270 15.35 10.27 4.51
C ARG A 270 16.29 9.65 5.53
N ARG A 271 16.78 8.43 5.23
CA ARG A 271 17.73 7.70 6.08
C ARG A 271 18.92 8.56 6.51
N ARG A 272 19.52 9.31 5.58
CA ARG A 272 20.68 10.19 5.84
C ARG A 272 20.43 11.32 6.83
N ASP A 273 19.17 11.71 7.02
CA ASP A 273 18.81 12.88 7.83
C ASP A 273 18.67 12.51 9.31
N HIS A 274 18.52 11.22 9.63
CA HIS A 274 18.31 10.75 11.02
C HIS A 274 19.10 9.51 11.41
N TYR A 275 19.71 8.76 10.49
CA TYR A 275 20.65 7.71 10.85
C TYR A 275 22.08 8.27 10.90
N LYS A 276 22.76 8.06 12.01
CA LYS A 276 24.16 8.44 12.21
C LYS A 276 24.96 7.24 12.67
N ARG A 277 26.23 7.14 12.26
CA ARG A 277 27.11 6.10 12.78
C ARG A 277 27.39 6.34 14.26
N LYS A 278 27.46 5.28 15.05
CA LYS A 278 27.77 5.35 16.49
C LYS A 278 29.14 5.96 16.78
N ASP A 279 30.08 5.87 15.85
CA ASP A 279 31.45 6.38 15.96
C ASP A 279 31.64 7.81 15.42
N GLY A 280 30.57 8.50 15.01
CA GLY A 280 30.61 9.90 14.59
C GLY A 280 30.80 10.14 13.09
N GLY A 281 30.64 9.13 12.25
CA GLY A 281 30.65 9.25 10.78
C GLY A 281 29.30 9.64 10.14
N LYS A 282 29.36 10.00 8.84
CA LYS A 282 28.17 10.27 8.00
C LYS A 282 27.41 8.97 7.71
N PHE A 283 26.15 9.11 7.29
CA PHE A 283 25.35 7.98 6.81
C PHE A 283 25.89 7.41 5.50
N ASP A 284 26.12 6.10 5.47
CA ASP A 284 26.41 5.32 4.26
C ASP A 284 25.29 4.30 4.04
N ALA A 285 24.71 4.31 2.84
CA ALA A 285 23.55 3.48 2.54
C ALA A 285 23.88 1.99 2.37
N GLU A 286 25.05 1.67 1.81
CA GLU A 286 25.49 0.30 1.56
C GLU A 286 25.96 -0.35 2.87
N GLU A 287 26.70 0.38 3.71
CA GLU A 287 27.08 -0.09 5.03
C GLU A 287 25.83 -0.29 5.91
N PHE A 288 24.87 0.63 5.89
CA PHE A 288 23.65 0.50 6.69
C PHE A 288 22.84 -0.74 6.32
N GLU A 289 22.78 -1.12 5.04
CA GLU A 289 22.03 -2.29 4.60
C GLU A 289 22.69 -3.60 5.10
N ASN A 290 24.02 -3.65 5.17
CA ASN A 290 24.77 -4.82 5.62
C ASN A 290 25.00 -4.86 7.14
N HIS A 291 25.10 -3.69 7.78
CA HIS A 291 25.49 -3.51 9.19
C HIS A 291 24.65 -2.42 9.90
N PRO A 292 23.31 -2.56 9.94
CA PRO A 292 22.44 -1.56 10.55
C PRO A 292 22.71 -1.35 12.05
N GLU A 293 23.29 -2.33 12.74
CA GLU A 293 23.67 -2.27 14.15
C GLU A 293 24.76 -1.24 14.47
N ARG A 294 25.51 -0.77 13.46
CA ARG A 294 26.53 0.28 13.61
C ARG A 294 25.93 1.69 13.69
N TYR A 295 24.64 1.81 13.42
CA TYR A 295 23.94 3.09 13.36
C TYR A 295 23.05 3.31 14.58
N ILE A 296 22.71 4.56 14.82
CA ILE A 296 21.65 5.01 15.72
C ILE A 296 20.69 5.92 14.97
N SER A 297 19.44 5.96 15.40
CA SER A 297 18.46 6.93 14.93
C SER A 297 18.47 8.15 15.85
N THR A 298 18.66 9.34 15.30
CA THR A 298 18.47 10.63 15.99
C THR A 298 17.10 11.24 15.70
N PHE A 299 16.21 10.52 15.02
CA PHE A 299 14.88 11.02 14.63
C PHE A 299 14.08 11.57 15.82
N SER A 300 14.10 10.86 16.95
CA SER A 300 13.37 11.25 18.17
C SER A 300 13.86 12.56 18.81
N HIS A 301 15.11 12.96 18.54
CA HIS A 301 15.72 14.16 19.09
C HIS A 301 15.75 15.31 18.08
N ASP A 302 16.17 15.03 16.84
CA ASP A 302 16.44 16.05 15.84
C ASP A 302 15.17 16.44 15.04
N ILE A 303 14.15 15.57 14.99
CA ILE A 303 12.98 15.72 14.10
C ILE A 303 11.66 15.69 14.87
N ALA A 304 11.39 14.61 15.60
CA ALA A 304 10.10 14.36 16.25
C ALA A 304 9.63 15.47 17.20
N PRO A 305 10.51 16.17 17.96
CA PRO A 305 10.09 17.26 18.84
C PRO A 305 9.46 18.45 18.11
N TYR A 306 9.72 18.56 16.81
CA TYR A 306 9.22 19.62 15.95
C TYR A 306 8.09 19.17 15.04
N ALA A 307 7.66 17.90 15.11
CA ALA A 307 6.62 17.33 14.27
C ALA A 307 5.24 17.44 14.94
N SER A 308 4.25 17.93 14.21
CA SER A 308 2.85 17.94 14.65
C SER A 308 2.12 16.67 14.19
N CYS A 309 2.47 16.18 13.00
CA CYS A 309 1.99 14.91 12.47
C CYS A 309 3.15 14.18 11.79
N ILE A 310 3.28 12.87 12.04
CA ILE A 310 4.26 12.01 11.36
C ILE A 310 3.53 11.06 10.42
N ILE A 311 3.96 11.00 9.16
CA ILE A 311 3.46 10.07 8.16
C ILE A 311 4.59 9.10 7.88
N ASN A 312 4.49 7.92 8.50
CA ASN A 312 5.53 6.91 8.45
C ASN A 312 5.29 5.94 7.29
N GLY A 313 6.22 5.90 6.34
CA GLY A 313 6.14 5.05 5.15
C GLY A 313 7.41 4.23 4.89
N ILE A 314 8.30 4.11 5.87
CA ILE A 314 9.55 3.37 5.73
C ILE A 314 9.35 1.87 5.98
N TYR A 315 10.11 1.07 5.24
CA TYR A 315 10.39 -0.31 5.64
C TYR A 315 11.41 -0.30 6.78
N TRP A 316 11.16 -1.14 7.79
CA TRP A 316 12.07 -1.35 8.91
C TRP A 316 12.49 -2.82 8.97
N ALA A 317 13.79 -3.06 9.04
CA ALA A 317 14.34 -4.41 9.17
C ALA A 317 14.59 -4.72 10.66
N PRO A 318 14.34 -5.97 11.11
CA PRO A 318 14.73 -6.41 12.45
C PRO A 318 16.22 -6.14 12.71
N GLY A 319 16.53 -5.49 13.83
CA GLY A 319 17.90 -5.10 14.20
C GLY A 319 18.30 -3.68 13.77
N ALA A 320 17.55 -3.04 12.88
CA ALA A 320 17.76 -1.63 12.57
C ALA A 320 17.27 -0.72 13.71
N PRO A 321 17.92 0.44 13.95
CA PRO A 321 17.44 1.37 14.96
C PRO A 321 16.04 1.89 14.61
N ARG A 322 15.17 1.94 15.62
CA ARG A 322 13.78 2.41 15.50
C ARG A 322 13.72 3.93 15.33
N LEU A 323 12.63 4.42 14.74
CA LEU A 323 12.37 5.86 14.63
C LEU A 323 11.98 6.46 15.99
N ILE A 324 11.05 5.80 16.68
CA ILE A 324 10.55 6.24 17.99
C ILE A 324 10.39 5.01 18.89
N THR A 325 11.16 4.97 19.98
CA THR A 325 11.01 4.00 21.07
C THR A 325 9.91 4.42 22.06
N VAL A 326 9.53 3.52 22.98
CA VAL A 326 8.65 3.86 24.10
C VAL A 326 9.25 4.98 24.95
N LEU A 327 10.57 4.98 25.14
CA LEU A 327 11.26 6.02 25.90
C LEU A 327 11.24 7.36 25.16
N ASP A 328 11.47 7.36 23.85
CA ASP A 328 11.37 8.56 23.02
C ASP A 328 9.96 9.16 23.07
N ALA A 329 8.93 8.32 22.98
CA ALA A 329 7.54 8.76 23.07
C ALA A 329 7.21 9.40 24.42
N LYS A 330 7.78 8.89 25.53
CA LYS A 330 7.63 9.50 26.86
C LYS A 330 8.22 10.90 26.93
N THR A 331 9.28 11.18 26.16
CA THR A 331 9.90 12.50 26.06
C THR A 331 9.10 13.40 25.12
N ALA A 332 8.75 12.91 23.93
CA ALA A 332 8.06 13.69 22.90
C ALA A 332 6.63 14.11 23.30
N LEU A 333 5.96 13.33 24.15
CA LEU A 333 4.59 13.60 24.60
C LEU A 333 4.52 14.26 25.98
N GLN A 334 5.62 14.84 26.46
CA GLN A 334 5.58 15.66 27.68
C GLN A 334 4.85 16.98 27.42
N PRO A 335 4.14 17.50 28.43
CA PRO A 335 3.50 18.81 28.34
C PRO A 335 4.47 19.88 27.89
N THR A 336 4.16 20.55 26.79
CA THR A 336 5.01 21.61 26.24
C THR A 336 4.47 22.98 26.64
N VAL A 337 5.31 23.84 27.21
CA VAL A 337 4.96 25.23 27.48
C VAL A 337 5.40 26.07 26.28
N ALA A 338 4.44 26.63 25.55
CA ALA A 338 4.68 27.51 24.41
C ALA A 338 4.23 28.95 24.75
N PRO A 339 5.05 29.71 25.51
CA PRO A 339 4.64 31.03 26.02
C PRO A 339 4.36 32.08 24.94
N TRP A 340 4.82 31.84 23.71
CA TRP A 340 4.54 32.68 22.55
C TRP A 340 3.16 32.44 21.92
N LEU A 341 2.46 31.37 22.30
CA LEU A 341 1.10 31.09 21.81
C LEU A 341 0.05 31.72 22.73
N PRO A 342 -1.04 32.28 22.16
CA PRO A 342 -2.14 32.78 22.99
C PRO A 342 -2.85 31.62 23.68
N SER A 343 -3.12 31.78 24.97
CA SER A 343 -3.82 30.79 25.79
C SER A 343 -4.90 31.45 26.64
N SER A 344 -6.10 30.87 26.61
CA SER A 344 -7.21 31.20 27.51
C SER A 344 -8.05 29.96 27.76
N PRO A 345 -8.96 29.92 28.76
CA PRO A 345 -9.82 28.76 28.97
C PRO A 345 -10.62 28.31 27.73
N GLY A 346 -11.02 29.26 26.86
CA GLY A 346 -11.72 28.97 25.60
C GLY A 346 -10.80 28.78 24.38
N CYS A 347 -9.49 29.02 24.53
CA CYS A 347 -8.48 28.80 23.51
C CYS A 347 -7.28 28.09 24.15
N PRO A 348 -7.42 26.82 24.54
CA PRO A 348 -6.34 26.10 25.20
C PRO A 348 -5.15 25.95 24.26
N THR A 349 -3.95 25.80 24.83
CA THR A 349 -2.78 25.34 24.06
C THR A 349 -2.83 23.83 23.93
N LEU A 350 -2.18 23.30 22.90
CA LEU A 350 -2.03 21.85 22.74
C LEU A 350 -1.23 21.25 23.91
N PRO A 351 -1.54 20.02 24.36
CA PRO A 351 -0.83 19.38 25.46
C PRO A 351 0.64 19.12 25.10
N HIS A 352 0.91 18.72 23.87
CA HIS A 352 2.24 18.53 23.30
C HIS A 352 2.15 18.77 21.80
N ARG A 353 3.29 18.85 21.11
CA ARG A 353 3.32 19.15 19.68
C ARG A 353 2.87 17.98 18.82
N LEU A 354 3.30 16.76 19.13
CA LEU A 354 3.08 15.58 18.29
C LEU A 354 1.65 15.03 18.47
N LEU A 355 0.72 15.54 17.66
CA LEU A 355 -0.70 15.21 17.77
C LEU A 355 -1.06 13.85 17.19
N ALA A 356 -0.40 13.45 16.10
CA ALA A 356 -0.74 12.21 15.39
C ALA A 356 0.45 11.54 14.69
N ILE A 357 0.37 10.21 14.55
CA ILE A 357 1.25 9.40 13.73
C ILE A 357 0.38 8.51 12.84
N CYS A 358 0.51 8.66 11.53
CA CYS A 358 0.01 7.70 10.56
C CYS A 358 1.12 6.73 10.20
N ASP A 359 1.12 5.55 10.80
CA ASP A 359 2.06 4.48 10.49
C ASP A 359 1.55 3.58 9.36
N ILE A 360 1.83 3.98 8.12
CA ILE A 360 1.40 3.28 6.90
C ILE A 360 2.23 2.01 6.67
N SER A 361 3.42 1.90 7.30
CA SER A 361 4.19 0.66 7.27
C SER A 361 3.45 -0.48 7.98
N ALA A 362 2.59 -0.15 8.94
CA ALA A 362 1.71 -1.05 9.68
C ALA A 362 2.44 -2.31 10.19
N ASP A 363 3.62 -2.12 10.78
CA ASP A 363 4.46 -3.20 11.30
C ASP A 363 4.44 -3.22 12.84
N PRO A 364 3.70 -4.16 13.47
CA PRO A 364 3.67 -4.32 14.91
C PRO A 364 5.07 -4.44 15.52
N ARG A 365 5.38 -3.53 16.46
CA ARG A 365 6.68 -3.39 17.14
C ARG A 365 7.85 -3.08 16.20
N GLY A 366 7.55 -2.56 15.01
CA GLY A 366 8.53 -2.15 14.01
C GLY A 366 9.21 -0.82 14.34
N SER A 367 9.24 0.09 13.36
CA SER A 367 9.92 1.40 13.49
C SER A 367 9.32 2.33 14.55
N ILE A 368 8.02 2.18 14.85
CA ILE A 368 7.31 2.84 15.96
C ILE A 368 7.07 1.78 17.03
N GLU A 369 7.93 1.72 18.05
CA GLU A 369 8.01 0.57 18.97
C GLU A 369 6.69 0.22 19.66
N PHE A 370 5.95 1.25 20.07
CA PHE A 370 4.74 1.11 20.88
C PHE A 370 3.50 0.78 20.07
N MET A 371 3.59 0.76 18.74
CA MET A 371 2.54 0.23 17.86
C MET A 371 2.55 -1.29 18.01
N ARG A 372 1.68 -1.83 18.89
CA ARG A 372 1.61 -3.28 19.16
C ARG A 372 0.70 -4.04 18.22
N GLU A 373 -0.28 -3.34 17.65
CA GLU A 373 -1.33 -3.88 16.81
C GLU A 373 -1.73 -2.82 15.77
N CYS A 374 -2.17 -3.28 14.61
CA CYS A 374 -2.71 -2.44 13.56
C CYS A 374 -4.14 -2.01 13.89
N THR A 375 -4.47 -0.74 13.65
CA THR A 375 -5.86 -0.29 13.59
C THR A 375 -6.58 -0.91 12.38
N SER A 376 -7.91 -0.97 12.39
CA SER A 376 -8.69 -1.46 11.25
C SER A 376 -9.44 -0.32 10.56
N ILE A 377 -10.02 -0.56 9.37
CA ILE A 377 -10.86 0.47 8.72
C ILE A 377 -12.09 0.80 9.57
N ASP A 378 -12.63 -0.16 10.32
CA ASP A 378 -13.77 0.05 11.23
C ASP A 378 -13.39 0.84 12.49
N LYS A 379 -12.15 0.68 12.97
CA LYS A 379 -11.59 1.40 14.12
C LYS A 379 -10.22 2.00 13.72
N PRO A 380 -10.22 3.06 12.91
CA PRO A 380 -9.02 3.56 12.21
C PRO A 380 -8.02 4.27 13.11
N PHE A 381 -8.41 4.60 14.34
CA PHE A 381 -7.57 5.34 15.28
C PHE A 381 -7.57 4.72 16.67
N CYS A 382 -6.43 4.82 17.34
CA CYS A 382 -6.31 4.68 18.78
C CYS A 382 -5.45 5.82 19.34
N LEU A 383 -5.63 6.16 20.61
CA LEU A 383 -4.82 7.14 21.32
C LEU A 383 -3.80 6.40 22.19
N TYR A 384 -2.53 6.65 21.95
CA TYR A 384 -1.43 6.07 22.72
C TYR A 384 -0.97 7.01 23.83
N ASP A 385 -1.11 6.57 25.08
CA ASP A 385 -0.57 7.24 26.27
C ASP A 385 0.82 6.65 26.59
N ALA A 386 1.89 7.42 26.32
CA ALA A 386 3.26 6.98 26.55
C ALA A 386 3.63 6.80 28.03
N ARG A 387 2.96 7.51 28.95
CA ARG A 387 3.24 7.40 30.40
C ARG A 387 2.77 6.05 30.92
N LYS A 388 1.55 5.66 30.53
CA LYS A 388 0.94 4.38 30.89
C LYS A 388 1.34 3.24 29.96
N ASN A 389 1.85 3.56 28.77
CA ASN A 389 2.19 2.62 27.69
C ASN A 389 0.99 1.75 27.28
N ILE A 390 -0.17 2.39 27.07
CA ILE A 390 -1.45 1.77 26.69
C ILE A 390 -2.10 2.50 25.52
N ASN A 391 -2.93 1.77 24.76
CA ASN A 391 -3.79 2.32 23.72
C ASN A 391 -5.24 2.41 24.24
N THR A 392 -5.95 3.47 23.84
CA THR A 392 -7.38 3.66 24.11
C THR A 392 -8.12 4.04 22.83
N TYR A 393 -9.42 3.73 22.75
CA TYR A 393 -10.27 4.12 21.62
C TYR A 393 -11.01 5.41 21.96
N SER A 394 -10.25 6.51 21.98
CA SER A 394 -10.74 7.87 22.29
C SER A 394 -9.97 8.87 21.44
N PHE A 395 -10.57 10.02 21.16
CA PHE A 395 -9.86 11.19 20.63
C PHE A 395 -9.48 12.19 21.73
N ALA A 396 -10.05 12.05 22.92
CA ALA A 396 -9.81 12.90 24.08
C ALA A 396 -8.82 12.26 25.06
N GLY A 397 -8.10 13.11 25.80
CA GLY A 397 -7.12 12.70 26.82
C GLY A 397 -5.66 12.86 26.39
N ASP A 398 -4.76 12.43 27.27
CA ASP A 398 -3.32 12.46 27.05
C ASP A 398 -2.88 11.44 25.99
N GLY A 399 -1.89 11.80 25.18
CA GLY A 399 -1.30 10.91 24.20
C GLY A 399 -1.32 11.41 22.76
N VAL A 400 -0.89 10.54 21.85
CA VAL A 400 -0.78 10.78 20.41
C VAL A 400 -1.77 9.89 19.66
N LEU A 401 -2.45 10.44 18.65
CA LEU A 401 -3.37 9.69 17.83
C LEU A 401 -2.58 8.80 16.85
N ILE A 402 -2.83 7.51 16.84
CA ILE A 402 -2.19 6.54 15.96
C ILE A 402 -3.21 6.05 14.93
N CYS A 403 -2.82 6.10 13.66
CA CYS A 403 -3.51 5.44 12.55
C CYS A 403 -2.53 4.46 11.88
N SER A 404 -2.84 3.18 11.90
CA SER A 404 -1.92 2.12 11.45
C SER A 404 -2.64 0.99 10.71
N ILE A 405 -3.55 1.36 9.80
CA ILE A 405 -4.34 0.40 9.02
C ILE A 405 -3.44 -0.34 8.03
N ASP A 406 -3.46 -1.67 8.08
CA ASP A 406 -2.58 -2.54 7.28
C ASP A 406 -3.03 -2.73 5.82
N ASN A 407 -4.29 -2.40 5.53
CA ASN A 407 -4.91 -2.50 4.21
C ASN A 407 -5.43 -1.14 3.70
N MET A 408 -4.73 -0.03 4.00
CA MET A 408 -5.06 1.34 3.56
C MET A 408 -5.63 1.46 2.13
N PRO A 409 -5.05 0.82 1.08
CA PRO A 409 -5.55 0.97 -0.29
C PRO A 409 -6.96 0.40 -0.52
N ALA A 410 -7.46 -0.48 0.36
CA ALA A 410 -8.81 -1.05 0.26
C ALA A 410 -9.93 -0.01 0.46
N GLN A 411 -9.60 1.14 1.05
CA GLN A 411 -10.53 2.25 1.21
C GLN A 411 -10.78 3.02 -0.10
N ILE A 412 -9.83 2.96 -1.05
CA ILE A 412 -9.93 3.59 -2.38
C ILE A 412 -9.70 2.50 -3.46
N PRO A 413 -10.60 1.51 -3.54
CA PRO A 413 -10.29 0.23 -4.18
C PRO A 413 -10.20 0.31 -5.71
N ARG A 414 -10.95 1.21 -6.36
CA ARG A 414 -10.99 1.30 -7.83
C ARG A 414 -9.65 1.78 -8.38
N GLU A 415 -9.14 2.88 -7.86
CA GLU A 415 -7.87 3.44 -8.30
C GLU A 415 -6.66 2.62 -7.79
N ALA A 416 -6.76 2.03 -6.59
CA ALA A 416 -5.75 1.07 -6.12
C ALA A 416 -5.63 -0.14 -7.06
N THR A 417 -6.77 -0.68 -7.54
CA THR A 417 -6.83 -1.77 -8.53
C THR A 417 -6.26 -1.34 -9.87
N GLU A 418 -6.65 -0.17 -10.39
CA GLU A 418 -6.11 0.34 -11.66
C GLU A 418 -4.59 0.52 -11.58
N TYR A 419 -4.08 1.14 -10.51
CA TYR A 419 -2.64 1.33 -10.35
C TYR A 419 -1.90 0.01 -10.22
N PHE A 420 -2.36 -0.88 -9.34
CA PHE A 420 -1.73 -2.18 -9.13
C PHE A 420 -1.73 -3.03 -10.40
N GLY A 421 -2.87 -3.10 -11.08
CA GLY A 421 -2.97 -3.86 -12.31
C GLY A 421 -2.14 -3.28 -13.45
N SER A 422 -1.85 -1.97 -13.47
CA SER A 422 -0.93 -1.37 -14.45
C SER A 422 0.52 -1.83 -14.26
N LEU A 423 0.91 -2.11 -13.00
CA LEU A 423 2.21 -2.67 -12.65
C LEU A 423 2.28 -4.18 -12.89
N LEU A 424 1.16 -4.89 -12.70
CA LEU A 424 1.07 -6.34 -12.86
C LEU A 424 0.95 -6.76 -14.33
N LEU A 425 0.23 -5.99 -15.15
CA LEU A 425 -0.12 -6.32 -16.54
C LEU A 425 1.08 -6.76 -17.40
N PRO A 426 2.28 -6.13 -17.34
CA PRO A 426 3.45 -6.54 -18.12
C PRO A 426 3.91 -7.98 -17.86
N TYR A 427 3.54 -8.55 -16.71
CA TYR A 427 3.96 -9.89 -16.30
C TYR A 427 2.90 -10.96 -16.55
N ILE A 428 1.66 -10.60 -16.87
CA ILE A 428 0.56 -11.56 -17.05
C ILE A 428 0.85 -12.53 -18.20
N ASP A 429 1.38 -12.03 -19.33
CA ASP A 429 1.70 -12.87 -20.49
C ASP A 429 2.77 -13.92 -20.16
N GLU A 430 3.71 -13.58 -19.28
CA GLU A 430 4.71 -14.51 -18.80
C GLU A 430 4.11 -15.54 -17.84
N MET A 431 3.30 -15.08 -16.87
CA MET A 431 2.61 -15.96 -15.91
C MET A 431 1.64 -16.95 -16.62
N LEU A 432 1.02 -16.53 -17.73
CA LEU A 432 0.11 -17.36 -18.53
C LEU A 432 0.79 -18.56 -19.20
N LYS A 433 2.10 -18.45 -19.49
CA LYS A 433 2.91 -19.55 -20.01
C LYS A 433 3.22 -20.61 -18.94
N SER A 434 2.88 -20.33 -17.68
CA SER A 434 3.12 -21.24 -16.58
C SER A 434 2.16 -22.43 -16.60
N ASN A 435 2.74 -23.63 -16.59
CA ASN A 435 2.05 -24.89 -16.32
C ASN A 435 2.62 -25.52 -15.04
N ALA A 436 1.79 -25.64 -14.00
CA ALA A 436 2.21 -26.13 -12.69
C ALA A 436 2.81 -27.55 -12.73
N LYS A 437 2.49 -28.36 -13.75
CA LYS A 437 3.01 -29.72 -13.90
C LYS A 437 4.44 -29.80 -14.41
N THR A 438 4.86 -28.84 -15.24
CA THR A 438 6.22 -28.85 -15.78
C THR A 438 7.21 -28.55 -14.64
N PRO A 439 8.38 -29.22 -14.59
CA PRO A 439 9.37 -29.01 -13.53
C PRO A 439 9.86 -27.57 -13.43
N PHE A 440 10.04 -27.05 -12.21
CA PHE A 440 10.55 -25.70 -11.95
C PHE A 440 11.88 -25.36 -12.65
N ALA A 441 12.74 -26.36 -12.85
CA ALA A 441 14.04 -26.20 -13.51
C ALA A 441 13.92 -25.91 -15.02
N GLU A 442 12.83 -26.33 -15.66
CA GLU A 442 12.63 -26.21 -17.12
C GLU A 442 11.99 -24.88 -17.52
N TYR A 443 11.66 -24.01 -16.55
CA TYR A 443 11.04 -22.72 -16.81
C TYR A 443 12.04 -21.60 -17.03
N ASP A 444 11.98 -21.03 -18.23
CA ASP A 444 12.63 -19.78 -18.59
C ASP A 444 11.70 -18.59 -18.35
N PHE A 445 11.69 -18.12 -17.09
CA PHE A 445 10.99 -16.92 -16.64
C PHE A 445 11.98 -15.82 -16.30
N SER A 446 11.55 -14.58 -16.46
CA SER A 446 12.26 -13.42 -15.98
C SER A 446 12.60 -13.58 -14.49
N PRO A 447 13.74 -13.05 -14.03
CA PRO A 447 14.14 -13.14 -12.63
C PRO A 447 13.06 -12.64 -11.66
N VAL A 448 12.28 -11.63 -12.08
CA VAL A 448 11.18 -11.05 -11.29
C VAL A 448 10.11 -12.10 -10.97
N ILE A 449 9.72 -12.94 -11.94
CA ILE A 449 8.71 -13.98 -11.74
C ILE A 449 9.33 -15.23 -11.13
N ARG A 450 10.48 -15.68 -11.66
CA ARG A 450 11.14 -16.90 -11.18
C ARG A 450 11.45 -16.83 -9.68
N ASN A 451 11.96 -15.70 -9.20
CA ASN A 451 12.29 -15.50 -7.79
C ASN A 451 11.06 -15.29 -6.89
N ALA A 452 9.90 -15.00 -7.48
CA ALA A 452 8.64 -14.84 -6.77
C ALA A 452 7.88 -16.16 -6.58
N ILE A 453 8.30 -17.25 -7.22
CA ILE A 453 7.65 -18.56 -7.08
C ILE A 453 8.04 -19.19 -5.74
N ILE A 454 7.10 -19.29 -4.80
CA ILE A 454 7.31 -19.87 -3.46
C ILE A 454 7.29 -21.39 -3.51
N ALA A 455 6.31 -21.95 -4.21
CA ALA A 455 6.04 -23.38 -4.27
C ALA A 455 5.80 -23.81 -5.73
N SER A 456 6.26 -25.01 -6.08
CA SER A 456 6.07 -25.63 -7.39
C SER A 456 6.29 -27.14 -7.27
N ASN A 457 5.52 -27.94 -8.01
CA ASN A 457 5.70 -29.40 -8.09
C ASN A 457 5.73 -30.08 -6.70
N GLY A 458 4.82 -29.69 -5.81
CA GLY A 458 4.69 -30.27 -4.46
C GLY A 458 5.73 -29.81 -3.44
N GLU A 459 6.69 -28.95 -3.83
CA GLU A 459 7.81 -28.54 -2.98
C GLU A 459 8.00 -27.02 -2.91
N LEU A 460 8.68 -26.57 -1.85
CA LEU A 460 9.20 -25.21 -1.78
C LEU A 460 10.36 -25.04 -2.77
N THR A 461 10.34 -23.95 -3.54
CA THR A 461 11.46 -23.65 -4.45
C THR A 461 12.72 -23.26 -3.66
N PRO A 462 13.92 -23.29 -4.29
CA PRO A 462 15.20 -23.11 -3.58
C PRO A 462 15.26 -21.85 -2.69
N ASN A 463 14.74 -20.72 -3.18
CA ASN A 463 14.77 -19.44 -2.45
C ASN A 463 13.91 -19.44 -1.18
N PHE A 464 12.99 -20.40 -1.02
CA PHE A 464 12.00 -20.43 0.07
C PHE A 464 12.13 -21.66 0.97
N LYS A 465 13.12 -22.53 0.77
CA LYS A 465 13.38 -23.69 1.66
C LYS A 465 13.59 -23.30 3.13
N TYR A 466 14.04 -22.07 3.40
CA TYR A 466 14.17 -21.55 4.76
C TYR A 466 12.85 -21.48 5.54
N ILE A 467 11.69 -21.43 4.86
CA ILE A 467 10.38 -21.43 5.53
C ILE A 467 10.22 -22.69 6.38
N GLN A 468 10.70 -23.84 5.89
CA GLN A 468 10.66 -25.08 6.66
C GLN A 468 11.46 -24.98 7.96
N HIS A 469 12.64 -24.36 7.92
CA HIS A 469 13.44 -24.12 9.11
C HIS A 469 12.73 -23.19 10.11
N LEU A 470 12.12 -22.10 9.62
CA LEU A 470 11.33 -21.19 10.46
C LEU A 470 10.14 -21.90 11.13
N ARG A 471 9.49 -22.83 10.41
CA ARG A 471 8.39 -23.65 10.97
C ARG A 471 8.87 -24.58 12.08
N THR A 472 10.01 -25.25 11.91
CA THR A 472 10.57 -26.15 12.94
C THR A 472 10.96 -25.39 14.20
N LYS A 473 11.68 -24.27 14.06
CA LYS A 473 12.15 -23.45 15.19
C LYS A 473 11.02 -22.90 16.08
N ARG A 474 9.79 -22.79 15.56
CA ARG A 474 8.62 -22.35 16.36
C ARG A 474 7.95 -23.47 17.15
N LYS A 475 8.18 -24.73 16.76
CA LYS A 475 7.63 -25.90 17.45
C LYS A 475 8.50 -26.35 18.64
N GLU A 476 9.76 -25.93 18.63
CA GLU A 476 10.71 -25.99 19.75
C GLU A 476 10.49 -24.81 20.70
#